data_AF-A0A7R9YNI5-F1
#
_entry.id   AF-A0A7R9YNI5-F1
#
_cell.length_a   1.000
_cell.length_b   1.000
_cell.length_c   1.000
_cell.angle_alpha   90.00
_cell.angle_beta   90.00
_cell.angle_gamma   90.00
#
_symmetry.space_group_name_H-M   'P 1'
#
loop_
_entity.id
_entity.type
_entity.pdbx_description
1 polymer ?
#
loop_
_entity_poly.entity_id
_entity_poly.type
_entity_poly.pdbx_seq_one_letter_code
_entity_poly.pdbx_strand_id
1 'polypeptide(L)'
;KRQTRARLSTSALGMETMSRDVAAMSGYGASSAAAGPTMHQWSPYVMNSGTVMAICGKDFAVIAGDTRMSVGYQIQSRNVGKLLKVTDKAVLGTGGHCQADTLNLQKLLRARMVQYEHQNGKTPKTSAVAQLVSQMLYGRRFFPLLTKNIVAGLDEDGVGCVYTFDVVGCLERVRVACDGSAEELIQPVLDNLLERQHQQDKPKPPPLHVDLSREDVVNIVKDAFTSAGERDITTGDHVDIWVIDASGVHQEKFDLKYD
;
A
#
# COMPACT_ATOMS: atom_id res chain seq x y z
N LYS A 1 -19.99 -56.02 -49.55
CA LYS A 1 -19.45 -54.89 -50.33
C LYS A 1 -18.62 -54.02 -49.39
N ARG A 2 -17.32 -53.89 -49.68
CA ARG A 2 -16.32 -53.12 -48.90
C ARG A 2 -16.83 -51.71 -48.59
N GLN A 3 -16.70 -51.27 -47.34
CA GLN A 3 -16.52 -49.86 -47.01
C GLN A 3 -15.24 -49.67 -46.23
N THR A 4 -14.54 -48.63 -46.64
CA THR A 4 -13.12 -48.40 -46.52
C THR A 4 -12.84 -47.49 -45.32
N ARG A 5 -11.68 -47.68 -44.69
CA ARG A 5 -11.08 -46.83 -43.67
C ARG A 5 -11.17 -45.32 -43.99
N ALA A 6 -11.45 -44.53 -42.96
CA ALA A 6 -10.83 -43.21 -42.76
C ALA A 6 -10.60 -42.99 -41.25
N ARG A 7 -9.35 -43.15 -40.81
CA ARG A 7 -8.85 -42.63 -39.53
C ARG A 7 -8.50 -41.16 -39.77
N LEU A 8 -9.14 -40.22 -39.06
CA LEU A 8 -8.69 -38.84 -38.98
C LEU A 8 -7.82 -38.69 -37.72
N SER A 9 -6.53 -38.47 -37.94
CA SER A 9 -5.54 -38.17 -36.92
C SER A 9 -5.77 -36.78 -36.33
N THR A 10 -6.21 -36.71 -35.08
CA THR A 10 -6.19 -35.48 -34.28
C THR A 10 -4.94 -35.53 -33.42
N SER A 11 -3.84 -34.99 -33.95
CA SER A 11 -2.62 -34.75 -33.20
C SER A 11 -1.89 -33.55 -33.81
N ALA A 12 -1.46 -32.63 -32.94
CA ALA A 12 -0.43 -31.62 -33.19
C ALA A 12 -0.81 -30.24 -33.76
N LEU A 13 -1.97 -29.66 -33.42
CA LEU A 13 -2.22 -28.22 -33.68
C LEU A 13 -2.75 -27.39 -32.50
N GLY A 14 -2.87 -27.99 -31.30
CA GLY A 14 -3.40 -27.30 -30.11
C GLY A 14 -2.40 -27.11 -28.96
N MET A 15 -1.16 -27.56 -29.09
CA MET A 15 -0.15 -27.51 -28.00
C MET A 15 0.99 -26.50 -28.23
N GLU A 16 1.15 -25.97 -29.44
CA GLU A 16 2.24 -25.00 -29.72
C GLU A 16 1.90 -23.55 -29.33
N THR A 17 0.63 -23.23 -29.14
CA THR A 17 0.20 -21.87 -28.76
C THR A 17 0.24 -21.61 -27.25
N MET A 18 0.16 -22.64 -26.39
CA MET A 18 0.24 -22.45 -24.94
C MET A 18 1.66 -22.37 -24.38
N SER A 19 2.69 -22.84 -25.09
CA SER A 19 4.07 -22.80 -24.55
C SER A 19 4.75 -21.44 -24.72
N ARG A 20 4.26 -20.60 -25.65
CA ARG A 20 4.82 -19.26 -25.88
C ARG A 20 4.43 -18.25 -24.80
N ASP A 21 3.23 -18.37 -24.24
CA ASP A 21 2.73 -17.41 -23.25
C ASP A 21 3.24 -17.69 -21.82
N VAL A 22 3.64 -18.93 -21.53
CA VAL A 22 4.18 -19.31 -20.21
C VAL A 22 5.63 -18.82 -20.03
N ALA A 23 6.38 -18.66 -21.13
CA ALA A 23 7.77 -18.18 -21.09
C ALA A 23 7.91 -16.68 -20.80
N ALA A 24 6.82 -15.90 -20.86
CA ALA A 24 6.81 -14.48 -20.52
C ALA A 24 6.72 -14.21 -19.00
N MET A 25 6.47 -15.23 -18.16
CA MET A 25 6.30 -15.07 -16.72
C MET A 25 7.44 -15.64 -15.85
N SER A 26 8.47 -16.27 -16.43
CA SER A 26 9.64 -16.75 -15.68
C SER A 26 10.92 -16.04 -16.13
N GLY A 27 11.27 -14.98 -15.41
CA GLY A 27 12.46 -14.13 -15.66
C GLY A 27 13.81 -14.79 -15.33
N TYR A 28 14.03 -16.06 -15.69
CA TYR A 28 15.33 -16.71 -15.61
C TYR A 28 15.55 -17.63 -16.82
N GLY A 29 15.81 -17.02 -17.98
CA GLY A 29 16.34 -17.69 -19.16
C GLY A 29 17.65 -17.02 -19.57
N ALA A 30 18.76 -17.75 -19.48
CA ALA A 30 20.07 -17.29 -19.91
C ALA A 30 20.03 -16.89 -21.41
N SER A 31 20.13 -15.60 -21.69
CA SER A 31 20.23 -15.08 -23.05
C SER A 31 21.68 -15.11 -23.51
N SER A 32 21.94 -15.97 -24.50
CA SER A 32 23.14 -15.93 -25.31
C SER A 32 23.24 -14.58 -26.04
N ALA A 33 24.42 -13.98 -26.02
CA ALA A 33 24.71 -12.70 -26.63
C ALA A 33 24.50 -12.74 -28.16
N ALA A 34 23.39 -12.17 -28.62
CA ALA A 34 23.22 -11.73 -30.00
C ALA A 34 23.14 -10.19 -29.99
N ALA A 35 24.18 -9.54 -30.51
CA ALA A 35 24.27 -8.10 -30.64
C ALA A 35 23.34 -7.58 -31.78
N GLY A 36 22.03 -7.64 -31.55
CA GLY A 36 21.05 -6.89 -32.33
C GLY A 36 20.95 -5.43 -31.88
N PRO A 37 20.29 -4.54 -32.64
CA PRO A 37 20.07 -3.17 -32.23
C PRO A 37 19.30 -3.14 -30.90
N THR A 38 19.90 -2.56 -29.87
CA THR A 38 19.28 -2.37 -28.55
C THR A 38 18.20 -1.31 -28.67
N MET A 39 16.94 -1.72 -28.59
CA MET A 39 15.81 -0.80 -28.51
C MET A 39 15.73 -0.25 -27.08
N HIS A 40 16.08 1.02 -26.89
CA HIS A 40 15.83 1.71 -25.63
C HIS A 40 14.33 2.02 -25.52
N GLN A 41 13.61 1.25 -24.69
CA GLN A 41 12.24 1.56 -24.32
C GLN A 41 12.25 2.38 -23.03
N TRP A 42 11.56 3.52 -23.02
CA TRP A 42 11.40 4.35 -21.83
C TRP A 42 10.23 3.83 -20.98
N SER A 43 10.50 3.55 -19.70
CA SER A 43 9.44 3.24 -18.72
C SER A 43 9.04 4.52 -17.98
N PRO A 44 7.74 4.86 -17.92
CA PRO A 44 7.26 6.00 -17.14
C PRO A 44 7.31 5.78 -15.63
N TYR A 45 7.39 4.52 -15.18
CA TYR A 45 7.31 4.17 -13.76
C TYR A 45 8.66 3.76 -13.18
N VAL A 46 8.90 4.24 -11.97
CA VAL A 46 10.04 3.89 -11.12
C VAL A 46 9.51 3.57 -9.73
N MET A 47 10.00 2.48 -9.13
CA MET A 47 9.69 2.12 -7.74
C MET A 47 10.66 2.88 -6.82
N ASN A 48 10.10 3.69 -5.91
CA ASN A 48 10.83 4.57 -5.01
C ASN A 48 10.99 4.02 -3.58
N SER A 49 10.56 2.76 -3.39
CA SER A 49 10.46 2.03 -2.15
C SER A 49 9.74 2.70 -0.99
N GLY A 50 9.50 1.92 0.06
CA GLY A 50 8.91 2.40 1.29
C GLY A 50 7.61 1.71 1.65
N THR A 51 7.33 1.77 2.94
CA THR A 51 6.33 1.00 3.64
C THR A 51 5.52 1.94 4.53
N VAL A 52 4.21 1.82 4.43
CA VAL A 52 3.25 2.51 5.27
C VAL A 52 2.36 1.46 5.90
N MET A 53 2.00 1.65 7.16
CA MET A 53 1.01 0.81 7.82
C MET A 53 0.05 1.67 8.64
N ALA A 54 -1.16 1.17 8.85
CA ALA A 54 -2.14 1.79 9.73
C ALA A 54 -2.90 0.75 10.55
N ILE A 55 -3.24 1.12 11.78
CA ILE A 55 -4.00 0.31 12.73
C ILE A 55 -5.15 1.15 13.29
N CYS A 56 -6.33 0.55 13.28
CA CYS A 56 -7.56 1.11 13.82
C CYS A 56 -7.75 0.74 15.30
N GLY A 57 -7.81 1.74 16.18
CA GLY A 57 -8.20 1.61 17.58
C GLY A 57 -9.65 2.02 17.83
N LYS A 58 -10.10 1.89 19.08
CA LYS A 58 -11.48 2.22 19.48
C LYS A 58 -11.78 3.72 19.39
N ASP A 59 -10.83 4.55 19.80
CA ASP A 59 -10.93 6.02 19.90
C ASP A 59 -9.73 6.74 19.25
N PHE A 60 -8.83 5.97 18.65
CA PHE A 60 -7.65 6.46 17.96
C PHE A 60 -7.39 5.66 16.68
N ALA A 61 -6.63 6.25 15.76
CA ALA A 61 -6.03 5.54 14.63
C ALA A 61 -4.53 5.85 14.59
N VAL A 62 -3.70 4.84 14.36
CA VAL A 62 -2.25 5.02 14.20
C VAL A 62 -1.90 4.78 12.75
N ILE A 63 -1.11 5.66 12.17
CA ILE A 63 -0.51 5.48 10.85
C ILE A 63 0.98 5.74 10.94
N ALA A 64 1.78 4.91 10.31
CA ALA A 64 3.23 5.02 10.35
C ALA A 64 3.81 4.77 8.98
N GLY A 65 4.89 5.47 8.65
CA GLY A 65 5.60 5.31 7.39
C GLY A 65 7.09 5.55 7.56
N ASP A 66 7.89 4.76 6.87
CA ASP A 66 9.34 4.97 6.83
C ASP A 66 9.69 6.18 5.94
N THR A 67 10.88 6.74 6.14
CA THR A 67 11.32 7.99 5.50
C THR A 67 12.36 7.78 4.40
N ARG A 68 12.80 6.53 4.19
CA ARG A 68 13.76 6.17 3.16
C ARG A 68 13.12 6.23 1.78
N MET A 69 13.83 6.83 0.83
CA MET A 69 13.50 6.82 -0.59
C MET A 69 14.67 6.28 -1.37
N SER A 70 14.48 5.13 -2.03
CA SER A 70 15.50 4.46 -2.82
C SER A 70 15.07 4.29 -4.26
N VAL A 71 16.03 4.19 -5.18
CA VAL A 71 15.77 3.84 -6.59
C VAL A 71 16.77 2.78 -7.00
N GLY A 72 16.28 1.59 -7.31
CA GLY A 72 17.14 0.44 -7.56
C GLY A 72 18.01 0.13 -6.33
N TYR A 73 19.32 0.29 -6.46
CA TYR A 73 20.29 0.06 -5.38
C TYR A 73 20.91 1.35 -4.82
N GLN A 74 20.28 2.50 -5.06
CA GLN A 74 20.77 3.80 -4.59
C GLN A 74 19.76 4.46 -3.66
N ILE A 75 20.23 4.94 -2.50
CA ILE A 75 19.43 5.75 -1.58
C ILE A 75 19.47 7.20 -2.08
N GLN A 76 18.32 7.72 -2.48
CA GLN A 76 18.19 9.09 -2.97
C GLN A 76 18.05 10.09 -1.82
N SER A 77 17.25 9.74 -0.82
CA SER A 77 17.06 10.54 0.39
C SER A 77 16.65 9.64 1.55
N ARG A 78 17.06 10.04 2.75
CA ARG A 78 16.75 9.35 4.02
C ARG A 78 15.65 10.04 4.83
N ASN A 79 15.10 11.15 4.32
CA ASN A 79 14.14 11.98 5.04
C ASN A 79 13.03 12.48 4.10
N VAL A 80 12.24 11.54 3.57
CA VAL A 80 11.06 11.81 2.74
C VAL A 80 9.82 11.34 3.47
N GLY A 81 9.00 12.28 3.95
CA GLY A 81 7.74 11.96 4.60
C GLY A 81 6.73 11.35 3.62
N LYS A 82 6.21 10.17 3.97
CA LYS A 82 5.17 9.45 3.21
C LYS A 82 3.75 9.75 3.68
N LEU A 83 3.64 10.39 4.84
CA LEU A 83 2.38 10.75 5.48
C LEU A 83 1.99 12.19 5.12
N LEU A 84 0.73 12.36 4.76
CA LEU A 84 0.10 13.63 4.46
C LEU A 84 -1.09 13.84 5.40
N LYS A 85 -1.04 14.94 6.16
CA LYS A 85 -2.21 15.44 6.88
C LYS A 85 -3.21 16.00 5.86
N VAL A 86 -4.39 15.38 5.76
CA VAL A 86 -5.46 15.83 4.86
C VAL A 86 -6.42 16.74 5.63
N THR A 87 -6.85 16.30 6.81
CA THR A 87 -7.65 17.09 7.76
C THR A 87 -7.09 16.89 9.17
N ASP A 88 -7.68 17.53 10.18
CA ASP A 88 -7.30 17.32 11.58
C ASP A 88 -7.61 15.91 12.10
N LYS A 89 -8.46 15.16 11.38
CA LYS A 89 -8.93 13.82 11.76
C LYS A 89 -8.61 12.74 10.73
N ALA A 90 -8.01 13.09 9.59
CA ALA A 90 -7.70 12.16 8.51
C ALA A 90 -6.29 12.41 7.95
N VAL A 91 -5.54 11.33 7.82
CA VAL A 91 -4.17 11.28 7.30
C VAL A 91 -4.14 10.28 6.15
N LEU A 92 -3.51 10.69 5.06
CA LEU A 92 -3.19 9.83 3.93
C LEU A 92 -1.74 9.39 4.05
N GLY A 93 -1.49 8.08 4.08
CA GLY A 93 -0.17 7.53 3.86
C GLY A 93 -0.10 6.90 2.48
N THR A 94 1.01 7.12 1.78
CA THR A 94 1.23 6.54 0.46
C THR A 94 2.43 5.61 0.49
N GLY A 95 2.20 4.34 0.15
CA GLY A 95 3.22 3.31 0.04
C GLY A 95 4.06 3.47 -1.23
N GLY A 96 5.32 3.87 -1.02
CA GLY A 96 6.58 3.66 -1.75
C GLY A 96 6.70 3.25 -3.22
N HIS A 97 5.67 3.37 -4.04
CA HIS A 97 5.74 3.00 -5.46
C HIS A 97 6.32 4.19 -6.25
N CYS A 98 5.54 4.93 -7.02
CA CYS A 98 6.06 6.07 -7.79
C CYS A 98 5.94 7.38 -6.99
N GLN A 99 7.06 7.94 -6.54
CA GLN A 99 7.06 9.17 -5.74
C GLN A 99 6.48 10.37 -6.50
N ALA A 100 6.68 10.43 -7.81
CA ALA A 100 6.12 11.49 -8.65
C ALA A 100 4.57 11.44 -8.64
N ASP A 101 4.00 10.24 -8.73
CA ASP A 101 2.56 10.03 -8.66
C ASP A 101 2.02 10.32 -7.26
N THR A 102 2.74 9.93 -6.20
CA THR A 102 2.43 10.28 -4.82
C THR A 102 2.29 11.79 -4.64
N LEU A 103 3.30 12.56 -5.06
CA LEU A 103 3.28 14.01 -4.92
C LEU A 103 2.15 14.64 -5.74
N ASN A 104 1.86 14.10 -6.93
CA ASN A 104 0.75 14.57 -7.75
C ASN A 104 -0.61 14.31 -7.07
N LEU A 105 -0.83 13.09 -6.58
CA LEU A 105 -2.03 12.71 -5.85
C LEU A 105 -2.24 13.59 -4.62
N GLN A 106 -1.19 13.80 -3.82
CA GLN A 106 -1.22 14.65 -2.64
C GLN A 106 -1.59 16.10 -2.97
N LYS A 107 -1.00 16.68 -4.03
CA LYS A 107 -1.33 18.05 -4.48
C LYS A 107 -2.77 18.16 -4.95
N LEU A 108 -3.23 17.21 -5.76
CA LEU A 108 -4.61 17.18 -6.24
C LEU A 108 -5.59 17.02 -5.09
N LEU A 109 -5.29 16.14 -4.12
CA LEU A 109 -6.13 15.91 -2.96
C LEU A 109 -6.27 17.19 -2.13
N ARG A 110 -5.16 17.87 -1.81
CA ARG A 110 -5.18 19.17 -1.11
C ARG A 110 -6.04 20.20 -1.83
N ALA A 111 -5.91 20.31 -3.15
CA ALA A 111 -6.71 21.24 -3.94
C ALA A 111 -8.22 20.90 -3.86
N ARG A 112 -8.58 19.61 -3.89
CA ARG A 112 -9.97 19.17 -3.72
C ARG A 112 -10.51 19.42 -2.31
N MET A 113 -9.70 19.26 -1.27
CA MET A 113 -10.09 19.58 0.11
C MET A 113 -10.44 21.07 0.25
N VAL A 114 -9.56 21.95 -0.23
CA VAL A 114 -9.80 23.41 -0.20
C VAL A 114 -11.06 23.77 -0.98
N GLN A 115 -11.27 23.19 -2.16
CA GLN A 115 -12.50 23.39 -2.94
C GLN A 115 -13.76 22.95 -2.17
N TYR A 116 -13.70 21.79 -1.51
CA TYR A 116 -14.81 21.26 -0.72
C TYR A 116 -15.16 22.18 0.46
N GLU A 117 -14.15 22.65 1.19
CA GLU A 117 -14.31 23.55 2.32
C GLU A 117 -14.94 24.89 1.88
N HIS A 118 -14.50 25.45 0.75
CA HIS A 118 -15.08 26.70 0.23
C HIS A 118 -16.54 26.55 -0.22
N GLN A 119 -16.92 25.40 -0.78
CA GLN A 119 -18.29 25.17 -1.27
C GLN A 119 -19.26 24.84 -0.14
N ASN A 120 -18.84 24.04 0.84
CA ASN A 120 -19.72 23.47 1.85
C ASN A 120 -19.56 24.12 3.24
N GLY A 121 -18.49 24.89 3.46
CA GLY A 121 -18.18 25.52 4.76
C GLY A 121 -17.88 24.52 5.88
N LYS A 122 -17.55 23.26 5.54
CA LYS A 122 -17.31 22.17 6.49
C LYS A 122 -16.14 21.31 6.04
N THR A 123 -15.43 20.75 7.02
CA THR A 123 -14.38 19.76 6.77
C THR A 123 -15.02 18.42 6.35
N PRO A 124 -14.44 17.71 5.37
CA PRO A 124 -14.97 16.44 4.91
C PRO A 124 -14.76 15.33 5.96
N LYS A 125 -15.71 14.40 6.02
CA LYS A 125 -15.61 13.17 6.82
C LYS A 125 -14.52 12.26 6.26
N THR A 126 -13.91 11.42 7.10
CA THR A 126 -12.86 10.47 6.68
C THR A 126 -13.35 9.51 5.59
N SER A 127 -14.59 9.02 5.69
CA SER A 127 -15.24 8.19 4.66
C SER A 127 -15.41 8.93 3.32
N ALA A 128 -15.74 10.22 3.35
CA ALA A 128 -15.86 11.04 2.15
C ALA A 128 -14.49 11.29 1.50
N VAL A 129 -13.44 11.51 2.30
CA VAL A 129 -12.06 11.59 1.81
C VAL A 129 -11.65 10.29 1.15
N ALA A 130 -11.96 9.14 1.77
CA ALA A 130 -11.65 7.83 1.21
C ALA A 130 -12.34 7.63 -0.15
N GLN A 131 -13.63 7.96 -0.24
CA GLN A 131 -14.38 7.86 -1.51
C GLN A 131 -13.82 8.78 -2.60
N LEU A 132 -13.39 9.99 -2.23
CA LEU A 132 -12.76 10.91 -3.17
C LEU A 132 -11.44 10.35 -3.70
N VAL A 133 -10.60 9.79 -2.84
CA VAL A 133 -9.33 9.16 -3.26
C VAL A 133 -9.59 8.01 -4.23
N SER A 134 -10.57 7.14 -3.94
CA SER A 134 -11.00 6.08 -4.85
C SER A 134 -11.38 6.61 -6.24
N GLN A 135 -12.20 7.67 -6.29
CA GLN A 135 -12.62 8.29 -7.56
C GLN A 135 -11.45 8.94 -8.30
N MET A 136 -10.51 9.56 -7.60
CA MET A 136 -9.33 10.19 -8.19
C MET A 136 -8.39 9.16 -8.83
N LEU A 137 -8.19 8.01 -8.16
CA LEU A 137 -7.42 6.89 -8.70
C LEU A 137 -8.12 6.29 -9.92
N TYR A 138 -9.43 6.06 -9.82
CA TYR A 138 -10.22 5.48 -10.91
C TYR A 138 -10.29 6.39 -12.14
N GLY A 139 -10.32 7.72 -11.94
CA GLY A 139 -10.32 8.70 -13.04
C GLY A 139 -9.09 8.59 -13.96
N ARG A 140 -8.03 7.92 -13.52
CA ARG A 140 -6.80 7.66 -14.27
C ARG A 140 -6.65 6.20 -14.67
N ARG A 141 -7.72 5.42 -14.82
CA ARG A 141 -7.65 3.97 -15.07
C ARG A 141 -6.79 3.52 -16.27
N PHE A 142 -6.75 4.28 -17.36
CA PHE A 142 -5.96 3.94 -18.55
C PHE A 142 -4.46 4.29 -18.43
N PHE A 143 -4.11 5.13 -17.46
CA PHE A 143 -2.73 5.46 -17.09
C PHE A 143 -2.69 5.68 -15.57
N PRO A 144 -2.69 4.59 -14.79
CA PRO A 144 -2.94 4.64 -13.36
C PRO A 144 -1.85 5.39 -12.61
N LEU A 145 -2.24 6.00 -11.49
CA LEU A 145 -1.27 6.49 -10.52
C LEU A 145 -0.69 5.26 -9.82
N LEU A 146 0.62 5.02 -9.98
CA LEU A 146 1.23 3.84 -9.39
C LEU A 146 1.56 4.12 -7.93
N THR A 147 0.52 4.11 -7.10
CA THR A 147 0.55 4.40 -5.68
C THR A 147 -0.42 3.49 -4.96
N LYS A 148 0.04 2.77 -3.93
CA LYS A 148 -0.85 2.16 -2.93
C LYS A 148 -1.03 3.14 -1.79
N ASN A 149 -2.26 3.33 -1.36
CA ASN A 149 -2.60 4.36 -0.40
C ASN A 149 -3.34 3.76 0.78
N ILE A 150 -3.13 4.34 1.95
CA ILE A 150 -3.87 4.05 3.17
C ILE A 150 -4.40 5.37 3.70
N VAL A 151 -5.70 5.46 3.94
CA VAL A 151 -6.31 6.59 4.65
C VAL A 151 -6.67 6.14 6.05
N ALA A 152 -6.05 6.75 7.04
CA ALA A 152 -6.35 6.52 8.45
C ALA A 152 -7.00 7.76 9.06
N GLY A 153 -7.98 7.57 9.94
CA GLY A 153 -8.61 8.68 10.63
C GLY A 153 -9.67 8.24 11.63
N LEU A 154 -10.49 9.20 12.04
CA LEU A 154 -11.62 8.98 12.93
C LEU A 154 -12.94 9.15 12.17
N ASP A 155 -13.91 8.29 12.48
CA ASP A 155 -15.28 8.39 12.00
C ASP A 155 -16.06 9.42 12.84
N GLU A 156 -17.32 9.70 12.46
CA GLU A 156 -18.18 10.64 13.23
C GLU A 156 -18.48 10.13 14.64
N ASP A 157 -18.55 8.81 14.80
CA ASP A 157 -18.74 8.15 16.09
C ASP A 157 -17.46 8.14 16.95
N GLY A 158 -16.37 8.76 16.47
CA GLY A 158 -15.08 8.78 17.15
C GLY A 158 -14.31 7.46 17.07
N VAL A 159 -14.81 6.49 16.31
CA VAL A 159 -14.14 5.20 16.10
C VAL A 159 -13.06 5.35 15.04
N GLY A 160 -11.90 4.70 15.24
CA GLY A 160 -10.88 4.60 14.20
C GLY A 160 -11.46 4.05 12.89
N CYS A 161 -10.91 4.53 11.78
CA CYS A 161 -11.15 3.95 10.48
C CYS A 161 -9.86 3.93 9.67
N VAL A 162 -9.60 2.79 9.05
CA VAL A 162 -8.52 2.61 8.09
C VAL A 162 -9.15 2.13 6.80
N TYR A 163 -8.76 2.79 5.71
CA TYR A 163 -9.19 2.48 4.36
C TYR A 163 -7.96 2.17 3.52
N THR A 164 -7.92 0.98 2.92
CA THR A 164 -6.87 0.58 1.98
C THR A 164 -7.37 0.74 0.54
N PHE A 165 -6.42 0.98 -0.35
CA PHE A 165 -6.67 1.21 -1.77
C PHE A 165 -5.72 0.41 -2.65
N ASP A 166 -6.29 -0.24 -3.66
CA ASP A 166 -5.51 -0.70 -4.82
C ASP A 166 -5.13 0.50 -5.72
N VAL A 167 -4.15 0.30 -6.61
CA VAL A 167 -3.66 1.30 -7.57
C VAL A 167 -4.75 1.85 -8.50
N VAL A 168 -5.84 1.09 -8.68
CA VAL A 168 -6.99 1.51 -9.49
C VAL A 168 -8.10 2.18 -8.67
N GLY A 169 -8.00 2.18 -7.33
CA GLY A 169 -8.95 2.82 -6.43
C GLY A 169 -10.07 1.91 -5.92
N CYS A 170 -9.89 0.59 -5.89
CA CYS A 170 -10.76 -0.28 -5.09
C CYS A 170 -10.61 0.12 -3.62
N LEU A 171 -11.73 0.33 -2.92
CA LEU A 171 -11.75 0.82 -1.54
C LEU A 171 -12.27 -0.27 -0.61
N GLU A 172 -11.52 -0.56 0.45
CA GLU A 172 -11.98 -1.43 1.53
C GLU A 172 -11.70 -0.81 2.90
N ARG A 173 -12.66 -0.97 3.83
CA ARG A 173 -12.47 -0.59 5.24
C ARG A 173 -11.91 -1.79 5.98
N VAL A 174 -10.70 -1.66 6.50
CA VAL A 174 -9.98 -2.73 7.21
C VAL A 174 -9.59 -2.27 8.62
N ARG A 175 -9.31 -3.23 9.51
CA ARG A 175 -8.80 -2.91 10.85
C ARG A 175 -7.33 -2.52 10.83
N VAL A 176 -6.59 -3.20 9.97
CA VAL A 176 -5.16 -3.08 9.85
C VAL A 176 -4.81 -3.17 8.38
N ALA A 177 -3.92 -2.30 7.93
CA ALA A 177 -3.41 -2.33 6.57
C ALA A 177 -1.90 -2.07 6.62
N CYS A 178 -1.16 -2.78 5.79
CA CYS A 178 0.19 -2.44 5.41
C CYS A 178 0.25 -2.34 3.89
N ASP A 179 0.97 -1.35 3.38
CA ASP A 179 1.18 -1.15 1.95
C ASP A 179 2.64 -0.74 1.71
N GLY A 180 3.25 -1.28 0.67
CA GLY A 180 4.60 -0.92 0.27
C GLY A 180 5.51 -2.13 0.09
N SER A 181 6.82 -1.93 0.23
CA SER A 181 7.81 -2.98 0.01
C SER A 181 7.79 -4.08 1.08
N ALA A 182 7.61 -3.70 2.36
CA ALA A 182 7.59 -4.65 3.47
C ALA A 182 6.17 -5.14 3.85
N GLU A 183 5.17 -4.93 2.99
CA GLU A 183 3.79 -5.39 3.17
C GLU A 183 3.74 -6.91 3.46
N GLU A 184 4.44 -7.70 2.67
CA GLU A 184 4.48 -9.17 2.80
C GLU A 184 5.12 -9.66 4.11
N LEU A 185 5.94 -8.81 4.75
CA LEU A 185 6.61 -9.13 6.02
C LEU A 185 5.77 -8.69 7.22
N ILE A 186 5.15 -7.52 7.13
CA ILE A 186 4.43 -6.89 8.24
C ILE A 186 3.00 -7.42 8.36
N GLN A 187 2.28 -7.57 7.25
CA GLN A 187 0.87 -7.95 7.26
C GLN A 187 0.61 -9.27 8.03
N PRO A 188 1.37 -10.37 7.81
CA PRO A 188 1.12 -11.63 8.53
C PRO A 188 1.35 -11.53 10.04
N VAL A 189 2.31 -10.68 10.48
CA VAL A 189 2.59 -10.44 11.89
C VAL A 189 1.40 -9.73 12.54
N LEU A 190 0.87 -8.72 11.86
CA LEU A 190 -0.29 -7.99 12.32
C LEU A 190 -1.56 -8.85 12.34
N ASP A 191 -1.76 -9.70 11.33
CA ASP A 191 -2.91 -10.61 11.27
C ASP A 191 -2.91 -11.58 12.47
N ASN A 192 -1.74 -12.11 12.83
CA ASN A 192 -1.62 -13.00 13.99
C ASN A 192 -1.84 -12.27 15.33
N LEU A 193 -1.26 -11.07 15.49
CA LEU A 193 -1.34 -10.33 16.76
C LEU A 193 -2.71 -9.70 17.00
N LEU A 194 -3.29 -9.12 15.94
CA LEU A 194 -4.46 -8.27 15.99
C LEU A 194 -5.73 -9.03 15.58
N GLU A 195 -5.72 -9.73 14.44
CA GLU A 195 -6.91 -10.45 13.98
C GLU A 195 -7.12 -11.80 14.66
N ARG A 196 -6.03 -12.47 15.05
CA ARG A 196 -6.03 -13.70 15.87
C ARG A 196 -6.88 -14.82 15.27
N GLN A 197 -7.03 -14.87 13.94
CA GLN A 197 -7.92 -15.83 13.27
C GLN A 197 -7.61 -17.30 13.63
N HIS A 198 -6.33 -17.60 13.90
CA HIS A 198 -5.82 -18.93 14.21
C HIS A 198 -5.48 -19.15 15.70
N GLN A 199 -5.78 -18.20 16.59
CA GLN A 199 -5.54 -18.35 18.03
C GLN A 199 -6.83 -18.82 18.72
N GLN A 200 -6.79 -19.99 19.37
CA GLN A 200 -7.98 -20.57 20.01
C GLN A 200 -8.27 -19.97 21.40
N ASP A 201 -7.23 -19.55 22.11
CA ASP A 201 -7.34 -19.13 23.52
C ASP A 201 -7.76 -17.67 23.72
N LYS A 202 -7.70 -16.85 22.67
CA LYS A 202 -7.98 -15.42 22.76
C LYS A 202 -9.32 -15.07 22.11
N PRO A 203 -10.08 -14.11 22.68
CA PRO A 203 -11.29 -13.63 22.03
C PRO A 203 -10.92 -13.00 20.69
N LYS A 204 -11.78 -13.24 19.69
CA LYS A 204 -11.68 -12.57 18.39
C LYS A 204 -11.93 -11.07 18.60
N PRO A 205 -11.13 -10.20 17.95
CA PRO A 205 -11.30 -8.76 18.09
C PRO A 205 -12.65 -8.30 17.49
N PRO A 206 -13.13 -7.11 17.88
CA PRO A 206 -14.25 -6.45 17.26
C PRO A 206 -14.07 -6.32 15.75
N PRO A 207 -15.17 -6.29 14.99
CA PRO A 207 -15.09 -6.23 13.54
C PRO A 207 -14.41 -4.95 13.02
N LEU A 208 -14.54 -3.83 13.75
CA LEU A 208 -14.16 -2.50 13.28
C LEU A 208 -12.88 -1.92 13.88
N HIS A 209 -12.43 -2.42 15.03
CA HIS A 209 -11.28 -1.87 15.76
C HIS A 209 -10.54 -2.96 16.53
N VAL A 210 -9.31 -2.66 16.91
CA VAL A 210 -8.49 -3.49 17.79
C VAL A 210 -8.80 -3.14 19.26
N ASP A 211 -8.83 -4.15 20.13
CA ASP A 211 -9.05 -4.03 21.60
C ASP A 211 -7.81 -3.56 22.39
N LEU A 212 -6.78 -3.03 21.72
CA LEU A 212 -5.51 -2.70 22.35
C LEU A 212 -5.44 -1.22 22.76
N SER A 213 -4.63 -0.94 23.79
CA SER A 213 -4.36 0.43 24.20
C SER A 213 -3.51 1.14 23.14
N ARG A 214 -3.58 2.48 23.12
CA ARG A 214 -2.79 3.31 22.21
C ARG A 214 -1.29 3.03 22.31
N GLU A 215 -0.79 2.85 23.54
CA GLU A 215 0.63 2.62 23.81
C GLU A 215 1.08 1.25 23.30
N ASP A 216 0.25 0.21 23.51
CA ASP A 216 0.52 -1.13 22.99
C ASP A 216 0.57 -1.14 21.46
N VAL A 217 -0.36 -0.44 20.80
CA VAL A 217 -0.38 -0.32 19.34
C VAL A 217 0.88 0.37 18.83
N VAL A 218 1.30 1.48 19.45
CA VAL A 218 2.54 2.18 19.07
C VAL A 218 3.77 1.28 19.25
N ASN A 219 3.84 0.49 20.31
CA ASN A 219 4.93 -0.46 20.53
C ASN A 219 4.93 -1.56 19.45
N ILE A 220 3.77 -2.11 19.10
CA ILE A 220 3.65 -3.10 18.01
C ILE A 220 4.12 -2.50 16.67
N VAL A 221 3.78 -1.25 16.38
CA VAL A 221 4.24 -0.55 15.17
C VAL A 221 5.76 -0.44 15.16
N LYS A 222 6.38 0.00 16.27
CA LYS A 222 7.84 0.11 16.40
C LYS A 222 8.53 -1.25 16.20
N ASP A 223 8.00 -2.30 16.82
CA ASP A 223 8.55 -3.66 16.69
C ASP A 223 8.40 -4.19 15.25
N ALA A 224 7.25 -3.95 14.61
CA ALA A 224 7.00 -4.36 13.23
C ALA A 224 7.98 -3.68 12.26
N PHE A 225 8.18 -2.36 12.38
CA PHE A 225 9.14 -1.63 11.55
C PHE A 225 10.60 -2.01 11.84
N THR A 226 10.93 -2.33 13.10
CA THR A 226 12.27 -2.81 13.46
C THR A 226 12.55 -4.16 12.78
N SER A 227 11.60 -5.09 12.84
CA SER A 227 11.69 -6.39 12.16
C SER A 227 11.78 -6.24 10.64
N ALA A 228 10.96 -5.34 10.07
CA ALA A 228 10.98 -5.04 8.64
C ALA A 228 12.32 -4.42 8.20
N GLY A 229 12.86 -3.47 8.96
CA GLY A 229 14.14 -2.81 8.64
C GLY A 229 15.35 -3.75 8.68
N GLU A 230 15.29 -4.87 9.41
CA GLU A 230 16.35 -5.89 9.40
C GLU A 230 16.24 -6.87 8.21
N ARG A 231 15.12 -6.90 7.50
CA ARG A 231 14.83 -7.90 6.46
C ARG A 231 14.58 -7.31 5.08
N ASP A 232 13.91 -6.18 5.00
CA ASP A 232 13.69 -5.42 3.78
C ASP A 232 14.79 -4.37 3.62
N ILE A 233 15.55 -4.47 2.53
CA ILE A 233 16.63 -3.53 2.20
C ILE A 233 16.13 -2.10 1.97
N THR A 234 14.84 -1.94 1.67
CA THR A 234 14.27 -0.68 1.24
C THR A 234 13.53 0.11 2.32
N THR A 235 13.28 -0.52 3.47
CA THR A 235 12.68 0.11 4.67
C THR A 235 13.79 0.45 5.66
N GLY A 236 13.87 1.69 6.16
CA GLY A 236 14.91 2.06 7.14
C GLY A 236 14.98 3.54 7.50
N ASP A 237 16.10 3.92 8.13
CA ASP A 237 16.43 5.27 8.63
C ASP A 237 15.52 5.76 9.76
N HIS A 238 14.38 6.36 9.42
CA HIS A 238 13.43 6.87 10.41
C HIS A 238 12.02 6.45 10.04
N VAL A 239 11.17 6.29 11.04
CA VAL A 239 9.74 6.07 10.92
C VAL A 239 9.01 7.23 11.55
N ASP A 240 8.15 7.88 10.76
CA ASP A 240 7.19 8.85 11.27
C ASP A 240 5.93 8.10 11.70
N ILE A 241 5.60 8.15 12.99
CA ILE A 241 4.40 7.55 13.58
C ILE A 241 3.44 8.67 13.94
N TRP A 242 2.25 8.66 13.34
CA TRP A 242 1.22 9.65 13.57
C TRP A 242 0.03 9.00 14.26
N VAL A 243 -0.29 9.49 15.45
CA VAL A 243 -1.41 9.03 16.26
C VAL A 243 -2.53 10.06 16.15
N ILE A 244 -3.67 9.61 15.65
CA ILE A 244 -4.86 10.43 15.41
C ILE A 244 -5.85 10.14 16.53
N ASP A 245 -6.15 11.16 17.33
CA ASP A 245 -7.15 11.11 18.39
C ASP A 245 -8.16 12.26 18.26
N ALA A 246 -9.11 12.36 19.19
CA ALA A 246 -10.10 13.44 19.17
C ALA A 246 -9.51 14.84 19.37
N SER A 247 -8.29 14.93 19.96
CA SER A 247 -7.59 16.19 20.20
C SER A 247 -6.76 16.65 19.00
N GLY A 248 -6.40 15.74 18.09
CA GLY A 248 -5.72 16.03 16.83
C GLY A 248 -4.76 14.93 16.41
N VAL A 249 -3.70 15.33 15.68
CA VAL A 249 -2.66 14.42 15.18
C VAL A 249 -1.37 14.67 15.95
N HIS A 250 -0.93 13.67 16.71
CA HIS A 250 0.34 13.66 17.42
C HIS A 250 1.39 12.96 16.59
N GLN A 251 2.56 13.58 16.45
CA GLN A 251 3.66 13.03 15.65
C GLN A 251 4.77 12.56 16.58
N GLU A 252 5.17 11.31 16.40
CA GLU A 252 6.31 10.70 17.05
C GLU A 252 7.30 10.23 15.96
N LYS A 253 8.59 10.41 16.21
CA LYS A 253 9.65 9.90 15.33
C LYS A 253 10.37 8.77 16.03
N PHE A 254 10.60 7.69 15.29
CA PHE A 254 11.33 6.52 15.75
C PHE A 254 12.50 6.24 14.81
N ASP A 255 13.69 6.05 15.37
CA ASP A 255 14.89 5.77 14.60
C ASP A 255 15.01 4.27 14.34
N LEU A 256 15.24 3.92 13.08
CA LEU A 256 15.60 2.58 12.63
C LEU A 256 17.10 2.50 12.35
N LYS A 257 17.53 1.31 11.95
CA LYS A 257 18.89 1.06 11.48
C LYS A 257 19.22 1.90 10.23
N TYR A 258 20.46 2.37 10.15
CA TYR A 258 20.95 3.26 9.08
C TYR A 258 21.71 2.55 7.94
N ASP A 259 21.63 1.22 7.85
CA ASP A 259 22.34 0.41 6.84
C ASP A 259 22.09 0.86 5.39
#